data_AF-A0A6J1RL28-F1
#
_entry.id   AF-A0A6J1RL28-F1
#
_cell.length_a   1.000
_cell.length_b   1.000
_cell.length_c   1.000
_cell.angle_alpha   90.00
_cell.angle_beta   90.00
_cell.angle_gamma   90.00
#
_symmetry.space_group_name_H-M   'P 1'
#
loop_
_entity.id
_entity.type
_entity.pdbx_description
1 polymer ?
#
loop_
_entity_poly.entity_id
_entity_poly.type
_entity_poly.pdbx_seq_one_letter_code
_entity_poly.pdbx_strand_id
1 'polypeptide(L)'
;MKKKIMRFFALSVCLMATAIVVYADTIADIALHGGVLSTADLQECYNNANLAETNLITNAEIKDGSYKNPENQEKAKKNGCFTLCILRKRGQIVDSEIQKDKLYGKSAHAHLNPGTQAKIYATVDRCVEQVKTKPDMCDKSLDLLTCLWKDFI
;
A
#
# COMPACT_ATOMS: atom_id res chain seq x y z
N MET A 1 -14.86 20.44 -42.31
CA MET A 1 -15.51 19.89 -41.11
C MET A 1 -14.87 18.62 -40.55
N LYS A 2 -14.56 17.59 -41.36
CA LYS A 2 -13.99 16.30 -40.90
C LYS A 2 -12.70 16.39 -40.05
N LYS A 3 -11.77 17.30 -40.40
CA LYS A 3 -10.50 17.50 -39.67
C LYS A 3 -10.65 18.10 -38.26
N LYS A 4 -11.65 18.97 -38.04
CA LYS A 4 -11.93 19.55 -36.70
C LYS A 4 -12.56 18.52 -35.76
N ILE A 5 -13.45 17.70 -36.30
CA ILE A 5 -14.15 16.62 -35.58
C ILE A 5 -13.14 15.54 -35.12
N MET A 6 -12.21 15.12 -35.99
CA MET A 6 -11.19 14.11 -35.64
C MET A 6 -10.18 14.59 -34.57
N ARG A 7 -9.86 15.89 -34.54
CA ARG A 7 -9.03 16.49 -33.48
C ARG A 7 -9.76 16.57 -32.14
N PHE A 8 -11.07 16.80 -32.16
CA PHE A 8 -11.90 16.83 -30.96
C PHE A 8 -12.05 15.45 -30.33
N PHE A 9 -12.23 14.41 -31.16
CA PHE A 9 -12.24 13.02 -30.69
C PHE A 9 -10.86 12.57 -30.18
N ALA A 10 -9.77 12.95 -30.85
CA ALA A 10 -8.42 12.66 -30.36
C ALA A 10 -8.11 13.33 -29.02
N LEU A 11 -8.52 14.59 -28.82
CA LEU A 11 -8.39 15.31 -27.55
C LEU A 11 -9.23 14.68 -26.44
N SER A 12 -10.46 14.23 -26.75
CA SER A 12 -11.36 13.55 -25.82
C SER A 12 -10.82 12.19 -25.39
N VAL A 13 -10.24 11.41 -26.31
CA VAL A 13 -9.61 10.12 -25.99
C VAL A 13 -8.35 10.31 -25.14
N CYS A 14 -7.55 11.36 -25.37
CA CYS A 14 -6.41 11.67 -24.50
C CYS A 14 -6.85 12.11 -23.09
N LEU A 15 -7.93 12.88 -22.96
CA LEU A 15 -8.49 13.28 -21.65
C LEU A 15 -9.06 12.10 -20.87
N MET A 16 -9.69 11.14 -21.55
CA MET A 16 -10.17 9.89 -20.94
C MET A 16 -9.01 8.97 -20.55
N ALA A 17 -7.94 8.94 -21.33
CA ALA A 17 -6.72 8.19 -20.97
C ALA A 17 -5.99 8.81 -19.76
N THR A 18 -6.04 10.14 -19.59
CA THR A 18 -5.52 10.79 -18.37
C THR A 18 -6.40 10.58 -17.13
N ALA A 19 -7.68 10.26 -17.31
CA ALA A 19 -8.60 10.00 -16.19
C ALA A 19 -8.51 8.55 -15.64
N ILE A 20 -7.95 7.61 -16.41
CA ILE A 20 -7.80 6.20 -16.00
C ILE A 20 -6.50 5.97 -15.21
N VAL A 21 -5.58 6.94 -15.19
CA VAL A 21 -4.49 6.98 -14.21
C VAL A 21 -5.06 7.49 -12.88
N VAL A 22 -6.03 6.75 -12.32
CA VAL A 22 -6.38 6.83 -10.92
C VAL A 22 -5.12 6.33 -10.21
N TYR A 23 -4.38 7.30 -9.67
CA TYR A 23 -3.26 7.05 -8.80
C TYR A 23 -3.71 6.09 -7.71
N ALA A 24 -2.79 5.25 -7.24
CA ALA A 24 -2.97 4.51 -6.00
C ALA A 24 -3.64 5.43 -4.95
N ASP A 25 -4.92 5.24 -4.66
CA ASP A 25 -5.72 6.15 -3.83
C ASP A 25 -5.99 5.51 -2.46
N THR A 26 -5.67 4.23 -2.31
CA THR A 26 -5.99 3.43 -1.14
C THR A 26 -4.81 2.62 -0.62
N ILE A 27 -4.98 2.11 0.60
CA ILE A 27 -4.04 1.21 1.24
C ILE A 27 -3.86 -0.12 0.49
N ALA A 28 -4.82 -0.54 -0.34
CA ALA A 28 -4.66 -1.71 -1.19
C ALA A 28 -3.52 -1.50 -2.20
N ASP A 29 -3.46 -0.34 -2.81
CA ASP A 29 -2.43 -0.03 -3.79
C ASP A 29 -1.04 0.00 -3.15
N ILE A 30 -0.93 0.63 -1.98
CA ILE A 30 0.31 0.67 -1.17
C ILE A 30 0.72 -0.75 -0.79
N ALA A 31 -0.20 -1.53 -0.22
CA ALA A 31 0.07 -2.90 0.18
C ALA A 31 0.45 -3.76 -1.03
N LEU A 32 0.02 -3.41 -2.24
CA LEU A 32 0.37 -4.10 -3.48
C LEU A 32 1.71 -3.66 -4.10
N HIS A 33 2.36 -2.61 -3.61
CA HIS A 33 3.74 -2.27 -4.01
C HIS A 33 4.71 -3.30 -3.38
N GLY A 34 5.34 -4.14 -4.21
CA GLY A 34 6.19 -5.26 -3.74
C GLY A 34 5.88 -6.63 -4.38
N GLY A 35 4.94 -6.67 -5.33
CA GLY A 35 4.59 -7.85 -6.14
C GLY A 35 3.08 -8.05 -6.23
N VAL A 36 2.53 -8.09 -7.45
CA VAL A 36 1.08 -8.23 -7.65
C VAL A 36 0.61 -9.58 -7.11
N LEU A 37 -0.32 -9.56 -6.16
CA LEU A 37 -1.01 -10.78 -5.72
C LEU A 37 -1.98 -11.26 -6.79
N SER A 38 -2.24 -12.57 -6.82
CA SER A 38 -3.34 -13.07 -7.65
C SER A 38 -4.67 -12.46 -7.18
N THR A 39 -5.64 -12.31 -8.08
CA THR A 39 -6.98 -11.85 -7.72
C THR A 39 -7.61 -12.72 -6.63
N ALA A 40 -7.32 -14.03 -6.65
CA ALA A 40 -7.79 -14.97 -5.63
C ALA A 40 -7.18 -14.68 -4.25
N ASP A 41 -5.86 -14.49 -4.17
CA ASP A 41 -5.18 -14.15 -2.90
C ASP A 41 -5.64 -12.80 -2.35
N LEU A 42 -5.83 -11.80 -3.23
CA LEU A 42 -6.32 -10.49 -2.83
C LEU A 42 -7.75 -10.57 -2.29
N GLN A 43 -8.64 -11.29 -2.99
CA GLN A 43 -10.00 -11.53 -2.52
C GLN A 43 -10.04 -12.28 -1.18
N GLU A 44 -9.15 -13.27 -1.00
CA GLU A 44 -9.00 -13.96 0.27
C GLU A 44 -8.62 -12.99 1.39
N CYS A 45 -7.72 -12.03 1.13
CA CYS A 45 -7.35 -11.01 2.12
C CYS A 45 -8.51 -10.07 2.48
N TYR A 46 -9.34 -9.66 1.52
CA TYR A 46 -10.58 -8.92 1.83
C TYR A 46 -11.52 -9.73 2.73
N ASN A 47 -11.74 -11.00 2.38
CA ASN A 47 -12.63 -11.90 3.11
C ASN A 47 -12.12 -12.14 4.54
N ASN A 48 -10.83 -12.45 4.70
CA ASN A 48 -10.18 -12.69 6.00
C ASN A 48 -10.25 -11.46 6.91
N ALA A 49 -10.18 -10.25 6.33
CA ALA A 49 -10.29 -9.01 7.06
C ALA A 49 -11.74 -8.56 7.30
N ASN A 50 -12.73 -9.25 6.71
CA ASN A 50 -14.12 -8.79 6.64
C ASN A 50 -14.21 -7.31 6.17
N LEU A 51 -13.47 -7.01 5.10
CA LEU A 51 -13.28 -5.67 4.58
C LEU A 51 -13.93 -5.54 3.21
N ALA A 52 -14.85 -4.58 3.07
CA ALA A 52 -15.33 -4.16 1.76
C ALA A 52 -14.33 -3.19 1.12
N GLU A 53 -14.18 -3.25 -0.20
CA GLU A 53 -13.27 -2.38 -0.95
C GLU A 53 -13.56 -0.88 -0.71
N THR A 54 -14.84 -0.50 -0.65
CA THR A 54 -15.26 0.89 -0.35
C THR A 54 -14.86 1.38 1.05
N ASN A 55 -14.45 0.47 1.94
CA ASN A 55 -14.00 0.76 3.30
C ASN A 55 -12.47 0.71 3.45
N LEU A 56 -11.74 0.68 2.34
CA LEU A 56 -10.28 0.84 2.38
C LEU A 56 -9.92 2.21 2.98
N ILE A 57 -8.83 2.24 3.73
CA ILE A 57 -8.19 3.50 4.11
C ILE A 57 -7.62 4.14 2.84
N THR A 58 -7.90 5.42 2.64
CA THR A 58 -7.37 6.21 1.54
C THR A 58 -6.01 6.80 1.87
N ASN A 59 -5.26 7.15 0.85
CA ASN A 59 -3.99 7.86 0.99
C ASN A 59 -4.15 9.24 1.65
N ALA A 60 -5.27 9.92 1.39
CA ALA A 60 -5.61 11.16 2.06
C ALA A 60 -5.74 10.95 3.58
N GLU A 61 -6.47 9.92 3.99
CA GLU A 61 -6.63 9.56 5.41
C GLU A 61 -5.30 9.19 6.06
N ILE A 62 -4.38 8.51 5.35
CA ILE A 62 -3.04 8.20 5.88
C ILE A 62 -2.21 9.49 6.04
N LYS A 63 -2.30 10.39 5.06
CA LYS A 63 -1.55 11.66 5.03
C LYS A 63 -1.94 12.58 6.17
N ASP A 64 -3.23 12.82 6.36
CA ASP A 64 -3.74 13.70 7.41
C ASP A 64 -3.89 12.98 8.77
N GLY A 65 -3.80 11.65 8.79
CA GLY A 65 -3.85 10.83 9.99
C GLY A 65 -5.27 10.54 10.48
N SER A 66 -6.31 10.96 9.76
CA SER A 66 -7.72 10.78 10.15
C SER A 66 -8.15 9.31 10.25
N TYR A 67 -7.43 8.37 9.62
CA TYR A 67 -7.66 6.93 9.81
C TYR A 67 -7.50 6.47 11.26
N LYS A 68 -6.83 7.26 12.12
CA LYS A 68 -6.63 6.98 13.55
C LYS A 68 -7.73 7.55 14.44
N ASN A 69 -8.66 8.32 13.89
CA ASN A 69 -9.73 8.90 14.70
C ASN A 69 -10.59 7.80 15.34
N PRO A 70 -11.20 8.05 16.52
CA PRO A 70 -12.00 7.05 17.22
C PRO A 70 -13.12 6.43 16.38
N GLU A 71 -13.79 7.22 15.53
CA GLU A 71 -14.84 6.74 14.61
C GLU A 71 -14.34 5.76 13.55
N ASN A 72 -13.04 5.76 13.28
CA ASN A 72 -12.39 4.90 12.28
C ASN A 72 -11.72 3.67 12.90
N GLN A 73 -11.87 3.42 14.22
CA GLN A 73 -11.16 2.33 14.89
C GLN A 73 -11.42 0.95 14.26
N GLU A 74 -12.67 0.63 13.93
CA GLU A 74 -13.00 -0.64 13.27
C GLU A 74 -12.44 -0.70 11.85
N LYS A 75 -12.55 0.40 11.09
CA LYS A 75 -11.98 0.53 9.73
C LYS A 75 -10.48 0.29 9.77
N ALA A 76 -9.76 0.93 10.70
CA ALA A 76 -8.32 0.76 10.90
C ALA A 76 -7.96 -0.69 11.21
N LYS A 77 -8.66 -1.32 12.16
CA LYS A 77 -8.40 -2.72 12.52
C LYS A 77 -8.55 -3.67 11.31
N LYS A 78 -9.64 -3.53 10.54
CA LYS A 78 -9.88 -4.34 9.34
C LYS A 78 -8.81 -4.13 8.28
N ASN A 79 -8.44 -2.88 8.01
CA ASN A 79 -7.37 -2.55 7.06
C ASN A 79 -5.99 -3.04 7.52
N GLY A 80 -5.75 -3.08 8.83
CA GLY A 80 -4.56 -3.71 9.41
C GLY A 80 -4.52 -5.22 9.19
N CYS A 81 -5.64 -5.92 9.36
CA CYS A 81 -5.71 -7.35 9.10
C CYS A 81 -5.61 -7.68 7.60
N PHE A 82 -6.18 -6.83 6.74
CA PHE A 82 -6.00 -6.91 5.30
C PHE A 82 -4.53 -6.76 4.91
N THR A 83 -3.85 -5.76 5.46
CA THR A 83 -2.41 -5.55 5.28
C THR A 83 -1.59 -6.74 5.78
N LEU A 84 -1.89 -7.27 6.97
CA LEU A 84 -1.24 -8.45 7.54
C LEU A 84 -1.35 -9.66 6.59
N CYS A 85 -2.53 -9.90 6.01
CA CYS A 85 -2.74 -10.98 5.05
C CYS A 85 -1.82 -10.84 3.83
N ILE A 86 -1.74 -9.64 3.24
CA ILE A 86 -0.89 -9.36 2.09
C ILE A 86 0.59 -9.58 2.43
N LEU A 87 1.05 -9.04 3.56
CA LEU A 87 2.44 -9.19 4.01
C LEU A 87 2.79 -10.67 4.26
N ARG A 88 1.85 -11.48 4.78
CA ARG A 88 2.03 -12.93 4.95
C ARG A 88 2.09 -13.68 3.62
N LYS A 89 1.21 -13.37 2.66
CA LYS A 89 1.24 -13.99 1.31
C LYS A 89 2.56 -13.74 0.59
N ARG A 90 3.23 -12.62 0.86
CA ARG A 90 4.57 -12.28 0.35
C ARG A 90 5.70 -12.85 1.20
N GLY A 91 5.37 -13.50 2.30
CA GLY A 91 6.30 -13.97 3.31
C GLY A 91 7.13 -12.85 3.95
N GLN A 92 6.66 -11.60 3.91
CA GLN A 92 7.26 -10.44 4.61
C GLN A 92 6.95 -10.46 6.10
N ILE A 93 5.92 -11.20 6.52
CA ILE A 93 5.66 -11.59 7.90
C ILE A 93 5.51 -13.11 7.94
N VAL A 94 6.27 -13.78 8.82
CA VAL A 94 6.22 -15.24 9.04
C VAL A 94 6.19 -15.47 10.55
N ASP A 95 5.27 -16.30 11.04
CA ASP A 95 5.12 -16.60 12.48
C ASP A 95 5.06 -15.37 13.41
N SER A 96 4.50 -14.26 12.89
CA SER A 96 4.41 -12.95 13.56
C SER A 96 5.71 -12.13 13.62
N GLU A 97 6.76 -12.59 12.95
CA GLU A 97 8.03 -11.89 12.79
C GLU A 97 8.13 -11.21 11.43
N ILE A 98 8.58 -9.95 11.45
CA ILE A 98 8.81 -9.16 10.24
C ILE A 98 10.13 -9.59 9.59
N GLN A 99 10.04 -10.05 8.35
CA GLN A 99 11.17 -10.48 7.53
C GLN A 99 11.79 -9.27 6.83
N LYS A 100 12.62 -8.52 7.58
CA LYS A 100 13.19 -7.24 7.15
C LYS A 100 13.91 -7.30 5.81
N ASP A 101 14.65 -8.38 5.54
CA ASP A 101 15.35 -8.59 4.27
C ASP A 101 14.42 -8.60 3.05
N LYS A 102 13.17 -9.06 3.22
CA LYS A 102 12.16 -9.04 2.15
C LYS A 102 11.50 -7.67 2.00
N LEU A 103 11.37 -6.91 3.09
CA LEU A 103 10.86 -5.54 3.04
C LEU A 103 11.83 -4.58 2.34
N TYR A 104 13.14 -4.82 2.45
CA TYR A 104 14.12 -4.06 1.69
C TYR A 104 13.94 -4.15 0.18
N GLY A 105 13.32 -5.23 -0.32
CA GLY A 105 13.10 -5.40 -1.76
C GLY A 105 14.40 -5.35 -2.57
N LYS A 106 15.50 -5.92 -2.05
CA LYS A 106 16.86 -5.73 -2.58
C LYS A 106 16.96 -5.95 -4.10
N SER A 107 16.22 -6.94 -4.63
CA SER A 107 16.13 -7.19 -6.07
C SER A 107 15.45 -6.06 -6.85
N ALA A 108 14.31 -5.56 -6.35
CA ALA A 108 13.59 -4.44 -6.97
C ALA A 108 14.39 -3.13 -6.94
N HIS A 109 15.28 -2.97 -5.96
CA HIS A 109 16.06 -1.76 -5.75
C HIS A 109 17.50 -1.84 -6.25
N ALA A 110 17.93 -2.98 -6.81
CA ALA A 110 19.32 -3.24 -7.18
C ALA A 110 19.90 -2.21 -8.18
N HIS A 111 19.04 -1.61 -9.01
CA HIS A 111 19.44 -0.63 -10.03
C HIS A 111 19.34 0.82 -9.55
N LEU A 112 18.86 1.07 -8.33
CA LEU A 112 18.82 2.41 -7.76
C LEU A 112 20.23 2.85 -7.35
N ASN A 113 20.47 4.17 -7.35
CA ASN A 113 21.74 4.70 -6.86
C ASN A 113 21.94 4.37 -5.37
N PRO A 114 23.19 4.26 -4.88
CA PRO A 114 23.47 3.86 -3.49
C PRO A 114 22.81 4.74 -2.44
N GLY A 115 22.69 6.06 -2.69
CA GLY A 115 22.04 6.99 -1.76
C GLY A 115 20.54 6.72 -1.62
N THR A 116 19.85 6.42 -2.72
CA THR A 116 18.43 6.03 -2.70
C THR A 116 18.24 4.67 -2.02
N GLN A 117 19.09 3.68 -2.30
CA GLN A 117 19.03 2.38 -1.61
C GLN A 117 19.20 2.53 -0.10
N ALA A 118 20.20 3.30 0.33
CA ALA A 118 20.47 3.55 1.75
C ALA A 118 19.27 4.22 2.44
N LYS A 119 18.61 5.17 1.79
CA LYS A 119 17.38 5.79 2.31
C LYS A 119 16.25 4.77 2.49
N ILE A 120 16.02 3.92 1.48
CA ILE A 120 15.00 2.86 1.57
C ILE A 120 15.27 1.92 2.74
N TYR A 121 16.52 1.47 2.89
CA TYR A 121 16.87 0.55 3.98
C TYR A 121 16.75 1.22 5.35
N ALA A 122 17.17 2.47 5.48
CA ALA A 122 17.00 3.24 6.72
C ALA A 122 15.52 3.46 7.08
N THR A 123 14.65 3.73 6.10
CA THR A 123 13.20 3.83 6.29
C THR A 123 12.63 2.49 6.77
N VAL A 124 12.99 1.37 6.12
CA VAL A 124 12.56 0.03 6.54
C VAL A 124 13.01 -0.27 7.97
N ASP A 125 14.28 -0.03 8.30
CA ASP A 125 14.82 -0.25 9.64
C ASP A 125 14.04 0.51 10.71
N ARG A 126 13.84 1.81 10.48
CA ARG A 126 13.10 2.67 11.40
C ARG A 126 11.64 2.22 11.55
N CYS A 127 10.95 1.91 10.45
CA CYS A 127 9.55 1.51 10.51
C CYS A 127 9.34 0.16 11.21
N VAL A 128 10.23 -0.81 10.98
CA VAL A 128 10.20 -2.10 11.69
C VAL A 128 10.44 -1.89 13.19
N GLU A 129 11.42 -1.06 13.56
CA GLU A 129 11.73 -0.74 14.95
C GLU A 129 10.54 -0.08 15.68
N GLN A 130 9.84 0.86 15.02
CA GLN A 130 8.68 1.56 15.59
C GLN A 130 7.52 0.62 15.96
N VAL A 131 7.37 -0.49 15.23
CA VAL A 131 6.23 -1.40 15.43
C VAL A 131 6.60 -2.68 16.18
N LYS A 132 7.88 -2.87 16.54
CA LYS A 132 8.41 -4.14 17.07
C LYS A 132 7.65 -4.66 18.28
N THR A 133 7.27 -3.76 19.20
CA THR A 133 6.62 -4.08 20.48
C THR A 133 5.10 -4.16 20.39
N LYS A 134 4.50 -3.88 19.22
CA LYS A 134 3.04 -3.97 19.06
C LYS A 134 2.59 -5.43 19.19
N PRO A 135 1.66 -5.75 20.10
CA PRO A 135 1.22 -7.13 20.29
C PRO A 135 0.22 -7.57 19.22
N ASP A 136 -0.69 -6.69 18.82
CA ASP A 136 -1.67 -6.98 17.78
C ASP A 136 -1.03 -6.90 16.40
N MET A 137 -1.12 -7.99 15.63
CA MET A 137 -0.47 -8.10 14.33
C MET A 137 -1.20 -7.34 13.23
N CYS A 138 -2.50 -7.06 13.36
CA CYS A 138 -3.23 -6.23 12.42
C CYS A 138 -2.79 -4.77 12.59
N ASP A 139 -2.76 -4.27 13.83
CA ASP A 139 -2.28 -2.92 14.15
C ASP A 139 -0.80 -2.75 13.78
N LYS A 140 0.03 -3.75 14.10
CA LYS A 140 1.46 -3.76 13.71
C LYS A 140 1.62 -3.63 12.20
N SER A 141 0.81 -4.34 11.42
CA SER A 141 0.90 -4.34 9.96
C SER A 141 0.42 -3.03 9.35
N LEU A 142 -0.66 -2.44 9.87
CA LEU A 142 -1.12 -1.12 9.44
C LEU A 142 -0.08 -0.04 9.71
N ASP A 143 0.48 0.00 10.93
CA ASP A 143 1.48 0.99 11.29
C ASP A 143 2.79 0.81 10.51
N LEU A 144 3.18 -0.43 10.22
CA LEU A 144 4.33 -0.71 9.37
C LEU A 144 4.11 -0.14 7.96
N LEU A 145 2.98 -0.46 7.34
CA LEU A 145 2.67 -0.03 5.97
C LEU A 145 2.55 1.48 5.87
N THR A 146 1.85 2.12 6.82
CA THR A 146 1.69 3.58 6.82
C THR A 146 3.00 4.31 7.12
N CYS A 147 3.88 3.76 7.96
CA CYS A 147 5.23 4.29 8.16
C CYS A 147 6.07 4.23 6.88
N LEU A 148 6.05 3.09 6.18
CA LEU A 148 6.77 2.92 4.92
C LEU A 148 6.24 3.90 3.86
N TRP A 149 4.92 3.99 3.71
CA TRP A 149 4.28 4.85 2.72
C TRP A 149 4.62 6.34 2.88
N LYS A 150 4.60 6.86 4.11
CA LYS A 150 4.86 8.29 4.40
C LYS A 150 6.25 8.78 4.00
N ASP A 151 7.20 7.85 3.83
CA ASP A 151 8.58 8.16 3.47
C ASP A 151 8.88 7.96 1.98
N PHE A 152 7.97 7.31 1.26
CA PHE A 152 8.12 7.00 -0.16
C PHE A 152 7.25 7.88 -1.08
N ILE A 153 6.44 8.79 -0.50
CA ILE A 153 5.68 9.86 -1.16
C ILE A 153 6.11 11.21 -0.59
#